data_AF-A0A376KU45-F1
#
_entry.id   AF-A0A376KU45-F1
#
_cell.length_a   1.000
_cell.length_b   1.000
_cell.length_c   1.000
_cell.angle_alpha   90.00
_cell.angle_beta   90.00
_cell.angle_gamma   90.00
#
_symmetry.space_group_name_H-M   'P 1'
#
loop_
_entity.id
_entity.type
_entity.pdbx_description
1 polymer ?
#
loop_
_entity_poly.entity_id
_entity_poly.type
_entity_poly.pdbx_seq_one_letter_code
_entity_poly.pdbx_strand_id
1 'polypeptide(L)'
;MKTGPLNESELEWLDDILTKYNTDHAILDVAELDGLLTAVLSSPQEIEPEQWLVAVWGGADYVPRWASEKEMTRFMNLAFSTYGRYRRASERIPGAV
;
A
#
# COMPACT_ATOMS: atom_id res chain seq x y z
N MET A 1 -7.09 -9.99 11.25
CA MET A 1 -6.16 -8.93 10.79
C MET A 1 -5.82 -8.05 11.98
N LYS A 2 -4.53 -7.76 12.21
CA LYS A 2 -4.12 -6.76 13.21
C LYS A 2 -4.45 -5.37 12.66
N THR A 3 -5.00 -4.50 13.51
CA THR A 3 -5.54 -3.19 13.11
C THR A 3 -4.82 -2.02 13.78
N GLY A 4 -3.69 -2.29 14.44
CA GLY A 4 -2.79 -1.30 15.03
C GLY A 4 -1.77 -0.79 14.00
N PRO A 5 -1.02 0.28 14.33
CA PRO A 5 0.08 0.77 13.48
C PRO A 5 1.08 -0.36 13.22
N LEU A 6 1.68 -0.36 12.03
CA LEU A 6 2.78 -1.27 11.71
C LEU A 6 3.92 -1.03 12.71
N ASN A 7 4.52 -2.11 13.18
CA ASN A 7 5.73 -2.03 14.00
C ASN A 7 6.98 -1.84 13.12
N GLU A 8 8.11 -1.48 13.74
CA GLU A 8 9.37 -1.21 13.03
C GLU A 8 9.79 -2.36 12.11
N SER A 9 9.69 -3.62 12.56
CA SER A 9 10.04 -4.77 11.72
C SER A 9 9.07 -5.04 10.57
N GLU A 10 7.82 -4.56 10.67
CA GLU A 10 6.85 -4.61 9.56
C GLU A 10 7.13 -3.52 8.53
N LEU A 11 7.57 -2.33 8.98
CA LEU A 11 7.99 -1.23 8.12
C LEU A 11 9.28 -1.59 7.37
N GLU A 12 10.31 -2.04 8.09
CA GLU A 12 11.58 -2.47 7.51
C GLU A 12 11.37 -3.58 6.47
N TRP A 13 10.50 -4.56 6.77
CA TRP A 13 10.18 -5.61 5.81
C TRP A 13 9.45 -5.10 4.57
N LEU A 14 8.59 -4.09 4.69
CA LEU A 14 7.93 -3.47 3.53
C LEU A 14 8.95 -2.73 2.67
N ASP A 15 9.85 -1.95 3.28
CA ASP A 15 10.94 -1.26 2.58
C ASP A 15 11.84 -2.26 1.83
N ASP A 16 12.19 -3.37 2.48
CA ASP A 16 12.97 -4.45 1.85
C ASP A 16 12.24 -5.05 0.65
N ILE A 17 10.92 -5.27 0.74
CA ILE A 17 10.13 -5.83 -0.36
C ILE A 17 9.97 -4.87 -1.52
N LEU A 18 9.73 -3.59 -1.24
CA LEU A 18 9.66 -2.56 -2.27
C LEU A 18 11.01 -2.45 -2.98
N THR A 19 12.12 -2.39 -2.22
CA THR A 19 13.48 -2.39 -2.75
C THR A 19 13.79 -3.63 -3.59
N LYS A 20 13.43 -4.82 -3.11
CA LYS A 20 13.68 -6.10 -3.81
C LYS A 20 13.02 -6.16 -5.18
N TYR A 21 11.80 -5.63 -5.29
CA TYR A 21 11.00 -5.66 -6.51
C TYR A 21 11.01 -4.35 -7.28
N ASN A 22 11.86 -3.41 -6.87
CA ASN A 22 11.87 -2.07 -7.43
C ASN A 22 12.20 -2.07 -8.92
N THR A 23 11.55 -1.16 -9.63
CA THR A 23 11.82 -0.83 -11.04
C THR A 23 11.72 0.67 -11.19
N ASP A 24 12.14 1.23 -12.33
CA ASP A 24 11.99 2.67 -12.61
C ASP A 24 10.52 3.16 -12.59
N HIS A 25 9.55 2.24 -12.52
CA HIS A 25 8.12 2.53 -12.50
C HIS A 25 7.46 2.33 -11.12
N ALA A 26 8.10 1.59 -10.21
CA ALA A 26 7.53 1.28 -8.91
C ALA A 26 7.83 2.38 -7.88
N ILE A 27 7.03 2.42 -6.82
CA ILE A 27 7.35 3.23 -5.64
C ILE A 27 8.57 2.66 -4.93
N LEU A 28 9.33 3.54 -4.28
CA LEU A 28 10.64 3.23 -3.72
C LEU A 28 10.57 2.68 -2.30
N ASP A 29 9.68 3.21 -1.47
CA ASP A 29 9.67 2.96 -0.02
C ASP A 29 8.27 3.08 0.61
N VAL A 30 8.20 2.81 1.91
CA VAL A 30 6.95 2.91 2.68
C VAL A 30 6.42 4.35 2.75
N ALA A 31 7.27 5.37 2.67
CA ALA A 31 6.81 6.76 2.69
C ALA A 31 6.06 7.13 1.40
N GLU A 32 6.53 6.65 0.24
CA GLU A 32 5.80 6.78 -1.02
C GLU A 32 4.51 5.95 -1.03
N LEU A 33 4.50 4.76 -0.42
CA LEU A 33 3.27 3.98 -0.23
C LEU A 33 2.24 4.76 0.58
N ASP A 34 2.67 5.36 1.70
CA ASP A 34 1.80 6.22 2.52
C ASP A 34 1.29 7.43 1.74
N GLY A 35 2.13 8.06 0.92
CA GLY A 35 1.76 9.16 0.03
C GLY A 35 0.72 8.75 -1.02
N LEU A 36 0.92 7.60 -1.68
CA LEU A 36 -0.01 7.03 -2.64
C LEU A 36 -1.37 6.73 -1.99
N LEU A 37 -1.38 6.03 -0.86
CA LEU A 37 -2.61 5.70 -0.13
C LEU A 37 -3.34 6.96 0.36
N THR A 38 -2.61 7.99 0.74
CA THR A 38 -3.18 9.30 1.10
C THR A 38 -3.85 9.95 -0.11
N ALA A 39 -3.21 9.96 -1.27
CA ALA A 39 -3.78 10.49 -2.50
C ALA A 39 -5.03 9.70 -2.93
N VAL A 40 -4.98 8.37 -2.84
CA VAL A 40 -6.09 7.45 -3.12
C VAL A 40 -7.31 7.78 -2.25
N LEU A 41 -7.11 7.94 -0.95
CA LEU A 41 -8.19 8.21 0.00
C LEU A 41 -8.67 9.66 0.00
N SER A 42 -7.91 10.57 -0.60
CA SER A 42 -8.30 11.97 -0.80
C SER A 42 -9.04 12.18 -2.12
N SER A 43 -9.15 11.14 -2.97
CA SER A 43 -9.88 11.20 -4.23
C SER A 43 -11.37 11.46 -3.96
N PRO A 44 -12.03 12.34 -4.74
CA PRO A 44 -13.48 12.55 -4.65
C PRO A 44 -14.30 11.34 -5.13
N GLN A 45 -13.64 10.38 -5.80
CA GLN A 45 -14.22 9.11 -6.23
C GLN A 45 -13.53 7.96 -5.53
N GLU A 46 -14.30 6.95 -5.15
CA GLU A 46 -13.76 5.70 -4.61
C GLU A 46 -12.87 5.02 -5.64
N ILE A 47 -11.66 4.64 -5.23
CA ILE A 47 -10.69 3.92 -6.04
C ILE A 47 -10.64 2.50 -5.52
N GLU A 48 -10.86 1.54 -6.42
CA GLU A 48 -10.86 0.12 -6.07
C GLU A 48 -9.47 -0.33 -5.62
N PRO A 49 -9.37 -1.25 -4.65
CA PRO A 49 -8.07 -1.67 -4.14
C PRO A 49 -7.10 -2.19 -5.19
N GLU A 50 -7.61 -2.93 -6.18
CA GLU A 50 -6.82 -3.45 -7.28
C GLU A 50 -6.10 -2.34 -8.06
N GLN A 51 -6.73 -1.17 -8.22
CA GLN A 51 -6.16 -0.07 -8.99
C GLN A 51 -4.93 0.52 -8.31
N TRP A 52 -5.02 0.82 -7.02
CA TRP A 52 -3.87 1.39 -6.31
C TRP A 52 -2.81 0.33 -6.01
N LEU A 53 -3.18 -0.94 -5.81
CA LEU A 53 -2.22 -2.04 -5.65
C LEU A 53 -1.36 -2.24 -6.90
N VAL A 54 -1.95 -2.09 -8.08
CA VAL A 54 -1.22 -2.11 -9.34
C VAL A 54 -0.37 -0.85 -9.52
N ALA A 55 -0.87 0.31 -9.07
CA ALA A 55 -0.16 1.58 -9.16
C ALA A 55 1.14 1.60 -8.32
N VAL A 56 1.20 0.87 -7.19
CA VAL A 56 2.44 0.66 -6.41
C VAL A 56 3.61 0.25 -7.31
N TRP A 57 3.34 -0.59 -8.31
CA TRP A 57 4.36 -1.14 -9.18
C TRP A 57 4.53 -0.36 -10.49
N GLY A 58 3.74 0.69 -10.70
CA GLY A 58 3.76 1.48 -11.93
C GLY A 58 2.89 0.93 -13.06
N GLY A 59 2.01 -0.04 -12.78
CA GLY A 59 1.09 -0.61 -13.78
C GLY A 59 1.06 -2.14 -13.79
N ALA A 60 0.06 -2.70 -14.48
CA ALA A 60 -0.21 -4.14 -14.46
C ALA A 60 0.96 -4.97 -15.02
N ASP A 61 1.71 -4.40 -15.97
CA ASP A 61 2.87 -5.03 -16.60
C ASP A 61 4.09 -5.12 -15.68
N TYR A 62 4.10 -4.34 -14.60
CA TYR A 62 5.22 -4.22 -13.66
C TYR A 62 4.95 -4.91 -12.32
N VAL A 63 3.77 -5.52 -12.14
CA VAL A 63 3.45 -6.28 -10.94
C VAL A 63 4.49 -7.39 -10.75
N PRO A 64 5.09 -7.51 -9.54
CA PRO A 64 6.23 -8.39 -9.34
C PRO A 64 5.86 -9.85 -9.48
N ARG A 65 6.81 -10.62 -10.02
CA ARG A 65 6.81 -12.07 -9.89
C ARG A 65 7.30 -12.43 -8.50
N TRP A 66 6.36 -12.55 -7.57
CA TRP A 66 6.61 -12.91 -6.19
C TRP A 66 7.44 -14.20 -6.06
N ALA A 67 8.40 -14.22 -5.14
CA ALA A 67 9.22 -15.41 -4.92
C ALA A 67 8.40 -16.54 -4.30
N SER A 68 7.31 -16.21 -3.60
CA SER A 68 6.33 -17.17 -3.11
C SER A 68 4.98 -16.51 -2.83
N GLU A 69 3.93 -17.31 -2.78
CA GLU A 69 2.60 -16.88 -2.34
C GLU A 69 2.60 -16.32 -0.92
N LYS A 70 3.46 -16.83 -0.04
CA LYS A 70 3.61 -16.32 1.34
C LYS A 70 4.11 -14.88 1.36
N GLU A 71 5.06 -14.56 0.48
CA GLU A 71 5.63 -13.22 0.37
C GLU A 71 4.58 -12.24 -0.16
N MET A 72 3.90 -12.60 -1.24
CA MET A 72 2.75 -11.85 -1.77
C MET A 72 1.70 -11.60 -0.68
N THR A 73 1.26 -12.66 -0.01
CA THR A 73 0.22 -12.59 1.01
C THR A 73 0.64 -11.68 2.17
N ARG A 74 1.92 -11.72 2.57
CA ARG A 74 2.44 -10.82 3.61
C ARG A 74 2.43 -9.37 3.16
N PHE A 75 2.86 -9.07 1.94
CA PHE A 75 2.79 -7.73 1.36
C PHE A 75 1.36 -7.20 1.34
N MET A 76 0.43 -7.98 0.77
CA MET A 76 -0.98 -7.62 0.70
C MET A 76 -1.55 -7.34 2.09
N ASN A 77 -1.30 -8.20 3.07
CA ASN A 77 -1.78 -8.01 4.44
C ASN A 77 -1.31 -6.70 5.07
N LEU A 78 -0.04 -6.34 4.88
CA LEU A 78 0.53 -5.11 5.44
C LEU A 78 0.01 -3.87 4.70
N ALA A 79 -0.01 -3.88 3.36
CA ALA A 79 -0.54 -2.79 2.55
C ALA A 79 -2.02 -2.51 2.86
N PHE A 80 -2.85 -3.56 2.99
CA PHE A 80 -4.25 -3.41 3.39
C PHE A 80 -4.43 -2.97 4.84
N SER A 81 -3.55 -3.36 5.75
CA SER A 81 -3.56 -2.86 7.13
C SER A 81 -3.35 -1.34 7.16
N THR A 82 -2.36 -0.85 6.39
CA THR A 82 -2.08 0.58 6.21
C THR A 82 -3.27 1.30 5.59
N TYR A 83 -3.81 0.80 4.48
CA TYR A 83 -5.00 1.37 3.82
C TYR A 83 -6.22 1.47 4.77
N GLY A 84 -6.54 0.38 5.47
CA GLY A 84 -7.66 0.32 6.41
C GLY A 84 -7.49 1.23 7.65
N ARG A 85 -6.26 1.62 7.99
CA ARG A 85 -5.99 2.67 8.99
C ARG A 85 -6.43 4.02 8.46
N TYR A 86 -5.97 4.41 7.27
CA TYR A 86 -6.28 5.73 6.72
C TYR A 86 -7.77 5.89 6.39
N ARG A 87 -8.42 4.86 5.82
CA ARG A 87 -9.87 4.92 5.54
C ARG A 87 -10.71 5.17 6.80
N ARG A 88 -10.37 4.53 7.93
CA ARG A 88 -11.08 4.77 9.20
C ARG A 88 -10.81 6.17 9.77
N ALA A 89 -9.63 6.73 9.48
CA ALA A 89 -9.31 8.10 9.88
C ALA A 89 -10.08 9.12 9.03
N SER A 90 -10.20 8.90 7.72
CA SER A 90 -10.97 9.78 6.83
C SER A 90 -12.48 9.73 7.12
N GLU A 91 -13.05 8.54 7.38
CA GLU A 91 -14.46 8.38 7.77
C GLU A 91 -14.83 9.08 9.10
N ARG A 92 -13.83 9.41 9.93
CA ARG A 92 -14.03 10.07 11.22
C ARG A 92 -14.06 11.60 11.13
N ILE A 93 -13.81 12.17 9.95
CA ILE A 93 -13.91 13.62 9.67
C ILE A 93 -15.16 13.87 8.82
N PRO A 94 -16.29 14.28 9.41
CA PRO A 94 -17.48 14.61 8.63
C PRO A 94 -17.22 15.86 7.77
N GLY A 95 -17.39 15.74 6.44
CA GLY A 95 -17.37 16.86 5.50
C GLY A 95 -16.15 17.00 4.59
N ALA A 96 -15.28 15.98 4.50
CA ALA A 96 -14.21 15.96 3.50
C ALA A 96 -14.67 15.29 2.19
N VAL A 97 -15.40 16.06 1.38
CA VAL A 97 -15.54 15.90 -0.09
C VAL A 97 -15.91 17.26 -0.69
#